data_AF-A0A432T247-F1
#
_entry.id   AF-A0A432T247-F1
#
_cell.length_a   1.000
_cell.length_b   1.000
_cell.length_c   1.000
_cell.angle_alpha   90.00
_cell.angle_beta   90.00
_cell.angle_gamma   90.00
#
_symmetry.space_group_name_H-M   'P 1'
#
loop_
_entity.id
_entity.type
_entity.pdbx_description
1 polymer ?
#
loop_
_entity_poly.entity_id
_entity_poly.type
_entity_poly.pdbx_seq_one_letter_code
_entity_poly.pdbx_strand_id
1 'polypeptide(L)'
;MFFLYPFVLLLLVVPFFFFIYRFKTKKYHFEKHFSAAMLKKLSLGSSSLHTTLKYALFLLVLVFFIIALARPVKLRTYLDTSLSKPSVIIAIDASKSMQNTDIYPHRFTLAKTKLTHLVAQAQDFSIGILFYAKEAYVLYPLSQNPQILSFLLKDMNLTQTFAPNSNLFAALQGANSLLKKQKNKHIILLSDGGEETSRASELSYLKSKHIHLWALAITTKPNHALSSLCVQSQGAYQHYTWGDEDITTLLNAIKHTSLDAQMYHYDMPQYKEYFSYPLLFALFLLLLLFFPLKKPKQTALVWIFMFCVVKITPLSAGMFDFWYLYRASQSYKEHDYKEAIYAYKKTNLSSTTYYNLATALYKSSQYMDAINYYKKALGQQKEMNAKIYYN
;
A
#
# COMPACT_ATOMS: atom_id res chain seq x y z
N MET A 1 -11.35 -17.18 -14.43
CA MET A 1 -9.92 -17.03 -14.79
C MET A 1 -9.91 -16.49 -16.20
N PHE A 2 -9.23 -15.39 -16.46
CA PHE A 2 -9.22 -14.73 -17.77
C PHE A 2 -7.81 -14.23 -18.10
N PHE A 3 -7.60 -13.75 -19.32
CA PHE A 3 -6.31 -13.20 -19.76
C PHE A 3 -6.35 -11.68 -19.68
N LEU A 4 -5.30 -11.07 -19.12
CA LEU A 4 -5.20 -9.62 -19.01
C LEU A 4 -4.94 -8.98 -20.38
N TYR A 5 -4.25 -9.70 -21.27
CA TYR A 5 -3.99 -9.30 -22.65
C TYR A 5 -4.47 -10.36 -23.64
N PRO A 6 -5.80 -10.49 -23.87
CA PRO A 6 -6.35 -11.54 -24.72
C PRO A 6 -5.87 -11.44 -26.18
N PHE A 7 -5.62 -10.22 -26.67
CA PHE A 7 -5.13 -9.98 -28.03
C PHE A 7 -3.79 -10.65 -28.35
N VAL A 8 -2.95 -10.89 -27.33
CA VAL A 8 -1.65 -11.57 -27.48
C VAL A 8 -1.83 -13.02 -27.97
N LEU A 9 -2.97 -13.65 -27.68
CA LEU A 9 -3.28 -14.99 -28.18
C LEU A 9 -3.37 -15.06 -29.71
N LEU A 10 -3.60 -13.93 -30.40
CA LEU A 10 -3.58 -13.87 -31.86
C LEU A 10 -2.19 -14.20 -32.42
N LEU A 11 -1.11 -14.00 -31.65
CA LEU A 11 0.24 -14.39 -32.02
C LEU A 11 0.40 -15.90 -32.25
N LEU A 12 -0.53 -16.73 -31.73
CA LEU A 12 -0.53 -18.19 -31.90
C LEU A 12 -0.78 -18.60 -33.37
N VAL A 13 -1.27 -17.68 -34.19
CA VAL A 13 -1.40 -17.88 -35.64
C VAL A 13 -0.03 -18.08 -36.32
N VAL A 14 1.03 -17.39 -35.85
CA VAL A 14 2.39 -17.49 -36.42
C VAL A 14 2.98 -18.92 -36.29
N PRO A 15 3.05 -19.54 -35.09
CA PRO A 15 3.55 -20.91 -34.98
C PRO A 15 2.68 -21.93 -35.72
N PHE A 16 1.37 -21.69 -35.83
CA PHE A 16 0.46 -22.56 -36.57
C PHE A 16 0.77 -22.60 -38.08
N PHE A 17 0.93 -21.44 -38.72
CA PHE A 17 1.30 -21.38 -40.14
C PHE A 17 2.70 -21.90 -40.41
N PHE A 18 3.67 -21.61 -39.52
CA PHE A 18 5.02 -22.17 -39.61
C PHE A 18 5.01 -23.70 -39.64
N PHE A 19 4.18 -24.32 -38.80
CA PHE A 19 4.04 -25.78 -38.74
C PHE A 19 3.44 -26.36 -40.02
N ILE A 20 2.36 -25.77 -40.54
CA ILE A 20 1.72 -26.19 -41.80
C ILE A 20 2.71 -26.11 -42.97
N TYR A 21 3.41 -24.98 -43.10
CA TYR A 21 4.42 -24.79 -44.13
C TYR A 21 5.51 -25.87 -44.08
N ARG A 22 5.97 -26.20 -42.87
CA ARG A 22 7.03 -27.20 -42.68
C ARG A 22 6.59 -28.62 -43.03
N PHE A 23 5.33 -28.98 -42.77
CA PHE A 23 4.79 -30.29 -43.15
C PHE A 23 4.62 -30.43 -44.66
N LYS A 24 4.22 -29.35 -45.36
CA LYS A 24 4.09 -29.36 -46.83
C LYS A 24 5.44 -29.43 -47.56
N THR A 25 6.49 -28.85 -47.00
CA THR A 25 7.81 -28.72 -47.66
C THR A 25 8.75 -29.93 -47.50
N LYS A 26 8.37 -30.97 -46.72
CA LYS A 26 9.25 -32.13 -46.46
C LYS A 26 9.53 -33.04 -47.66
N LYS A 27 8.78 -32.94 -48.76
CA LYS A 27 8.82 -33.94 -49.84
C LYS A 27 9.51 -33.51 -51.14
N TYR A 28 9.91 -32.26 -51.33
CA TYR A 28 10.06 -31.78 -52.73
C TYR A 28 11.41 -31.19 -53.16
N HIS A 29 12.37 -30.92 -52.26
CA HIS A 29 13.59 -30.18 -52.67
C HIS A 29 14.87 -31.02 -52.81
N PHE A 30 15.11 -32.03 -51.98
CA PHE A 30 16.38 -32.78 -52.02
C PHE A 30 16.34 -34.02 -52.92
N GLU A 31 15.19 -34.69 -53.06
CA GLU A 31 15.05 -35.87 -53.92
C GLU A 31 15.09 -35.53 -55.42
N LYS A 32 14.87 -34.26 -55.78
CA LYS A 32 14.84 -33.80 -57.17
C LYS A 32 16.23 -33.57 -57.79
N HIS A 33 17.26 -33.43 -56.95
CA HIS A 33 18.62 -33.06 -57.39
C HIS A 33 19.70 -34.06 -56.95
N PHE A 34 19.37 -35.06 -56.12
CA PHE A 34 20.34 -36.02 -55.58
C PHE A 34 19.85 -37.47 -55.74
N SER A 35 20.75 -38.35 -56.17
CA SER A 35 20.45 -39.79 -56.26
C SER A 35 20.27 -40.41 -54.86
N ALA A 36 19.38 -41.41 -54.76
CA ALA A 36 19.06 -42.09 -53.49
C ALA A 36 20.31 -42.65 -52.77
N ALA A 37 21.33 -43.07 -53.52
CA ALA A 37 22.60 -43.55 -52.97
C ALA A 37 23.46 -42.44 -52.35
N MET A 38 23.45 -41.23 -52.92
CA MET A 38 24.18 -40.07 -52.39
C MET A 38 23.51 -39.53 -51.12
N LEU A 39 22.17 -39.47 -51.10
CA LEU A 39 21.39 -39.08 -49.92
C LEU A 39 21.64 -40.01 -48.73
N LYS A 40 21.77 -41.32 -48.98
CA LYS A 40 22.05 -42.31 -47.92
C LYS A 40 23.47 -42.19 -47.34
N LYS A 41 24.46 -41.74 -48.12
CA LYS A 41 25.83 -41.47 -47.66
C LYS A 41 25.98 -40.11 -46.95
N LEU A 42 25.19 -39.11 -47.37
CA LEU A 42 25.16 -37.77 -46.74
C LEU A 42 24.29 -37.72 -45.48
N SER A 43 23.33 -38.62 -45.34
CA SER A 43 22.54 -38.74 -44.11
C SER A 43 23.39 -39.36 -43.01
N LEU A 44 24.10 -38.54 -42.26
CA LEU A 44 24.62 -38.92 -40.94
C LEU A 44 23.44 -39.48 -40.13
N GLY A 45 23.57 -40.73 -39.67
CA GLY A 45 22.52 -41.49 -39.00
C GLY A 45 21.77 -40.62 -37.99
N SER A 46 20.47 -40.43 -38.22
CA SER A 46 19.64 -39.46 -37.51
C SER A 46 19.31 -39.95 -36.09
N SER A 47 20.33 -40.06 -35.24
CA SER A 47 20.15 -40.38 -33.83
C SER A 47 20.05 -39.09 -33.03
N SER A 48 18.84 -38.80 -32.54
CA SER A 48 18.64 -38.20 -31.21
C SER A 48 17.14 -38.02 -30.89
N LEU A 49 16.32 -37.50 -31.82
CA LEU A 49 14.85 -37.44 -31.74
C LEU A 49 14.31 -37.33 -33.18
N HIS A 50 13.19 -37.97 -33.53
CA HIS A 50 12.57 -37.77 -34.84
C HIS A 50 12.38 -36.27 -35.09
N THR A 51 12.81 -35.76 -36.24
CA THR A 51 12.78 -34.33 -36.58
C THR A 51 11.38 -33.72 -36.38
N THR A 52 10.32 -34.52 -36.56
CA THR A 52 8.93 -34.18 -36.22
C THR A 52 8.74 -33.83 -34.75
N LEU A 53 9.29 -34.62 -33.83
CA LEU A 53 9.18 -34.40 -32.38
C LEU A 53 9.88 -33.10 -31.96
N LYS A 54 11.03 -32.77 -32.55
CA LYS A 54 11.73 -31.48 -32.28
C LYS A 54 10.88 -30.28 -32.68
N TYR A 55 10.26 -30.32 -33.86
CA TYR A 55 9.36 -29.25 -34.29
C TYR A 55 8.09 -29.18 -33.44
N ALA A 56 7.53 -30.31 -33.02
CA ALA A 56 6.39 -30.34 -32.11
C ALA A 56 6.74 -29.74 -30.74
N LEU A 57 7.89 -30.09 -30.17
CA LEU A 57 8.41 -29.51 -28.92
C LEU A 57 8.62 -27.99 -29.05
N PHE A 58 9.23 -27.53 -30.14
CA PHE A 58 9.44 -26.10 -30.38
C PHE A 58 8.11 -25.33 -30.48
N LEU A 59 7.10 -25.90 -31.14
CA LEU A 59 5.78 -25.31 -31.21
C LEU A 59 5.13 -25.23 -29.83
N LEU A 60 5.25 -26.30 -29.04
CA LEU A 60 4.73 -26.34 -27.67
C LEU A 60 5.37 -25.23 -26.81
N VAL A 61 6.69 -25.04 -26.91
CA VAL A 61 7.42 -23.94 -26.24
C VAL A 61 6.82 -22.58 -26.61
N LEU A 62 6.63 -22.31 -27.91
CA LEU A 62 6.04 -21.05 -28.39
C LEU A 62 4.63 -20.82 -27.84
N VAL A 63 3.78 -21.86 -27.85
CA VAL A 63 2.42 -21.78 -27.30
C VAL A 63 2.43 -21.39 -25.82
N PHE A 64 3.26 -22.06 -25.00
CA PHE A 64 3.33 -21.74 -23.57
C PHE A 64 3.92 -20.36 -23.29
N PHE A 65 4.88 -19.88 -24.09
CA PHE A 65 5.36 -18.50 -24.01
C PHE A 65 4.24 -17.49 -24.30
N ILE A 66 3.44 -17.72 -25.35
CA ILE A 66 2.33 -16.83 -25.72
C ILE A 66 1.28 -16.81 -24.60
N ILE A 67 0.96 -17.96 -24.01
CA ILE A 67 0.03 -18.07 -22.87
C ILE A 67 0.57 -17.32 -21.65
N ALA A 68 1.88 -17.41 -21.35
CA ALA A 68 2.48 -16.63 -20.27
C ALA A 68 2.38 -15.12 -20.54
N LEU A 69 2.63 -14.71 -21.78
CA LEU A 69 2.61 -13.31 -22.21
C LEU A 69 1.19 -12.71 -22.19
N ALA A 70 0.16 -13.54 -22.43
CA ALA A 70 -1.25 -13.18 -22.28
C ALA A 70 -1.67 -12.94 -20.81
N ARG A 71 -0.79 -13.25 -19.84
CA ARG A 71 -0.97 -13.07 -18.38
C ARG A 71 -2.32 -13.62 -17.87
N PRO A 72 -2.43 -14.94 -17.64
CA PRO A 72 -3.61 -15.52 -17.04
C PRO A 72 -3.78 -15.03 -15.60
N VAL A 73 -4.97 -14.54 -15.28
CA VAL A 73 -5.32 -13.98 -13.97
C VAL A 73 -6.58 -14.62 -13.39
N LYS A 74 -6.61 -14.77 -12.06
CA LYS A 74 -7.86 -15.01 -11.30
C LYS A 74 -8.11 -13.80 -10.41
N LEU A 75 -9.38 -13.39 -10.29
CA LEU A 75 -9.79 -12.42 -9.28
C LEU A 75 -9.47 -13.01 -7.90
N ARG A 76 -8.71 -12.28 -7.08
CA ARG A 76 -8.29 -12.76 -5.76
C ARG A 76 -9.27 -12.34 -4.67
N THR A 77 -9.77 -11.10 -4.74
CA THR A 77 -10.85 -10.45 -3.96
C THR A 77 -10.77 -8.93 -4.24
N TYR A 78 -11.80 -8.16 -3.86
CA TYR A 78 -11.66 -6.71 -3.68
C TYR A 78 -10.92 -6.47 -2.36
N LEU A 79 -9.93 -5.58 -2.35
CA LEU A 79 -9.34 -5.10 -1.12
C LEU A 79 -10.01 -3.77 -0.78
N ASP A 80 -10.54 -3.64 0.43
CA ASP A 80 -11.00 -2.38 1.04
C ASP A 80 -9.80 -1.44 1.32
N THR A 81 -8.98 -1.16 0.31
CA THR A 81 -7.79 -0.30 0.44
C THR A 81 -8.06 1.09 -0.11
N SER A 82 -9.19 1.66 0.27
CA SER A 82 -9.38 3.10 0.23
C SER A 82 -9.95 3.57 1.55
N LEU A 83 -9.16 3.47 2.62
CA LEU A 83 -9.26 4.46 3.69
C LEU A 83 -8.87 5.80 3.07
N SER A 84 -9.85 6.48 2.47
CA SER A 84 -9.68 7.87 2.05
C SER A 84 -9.30 8.63 3.30
N LYS A 85 -8.07 9.12 3.38
CA LYS A 85 -7.62 9.88 4.55
C LYS A 85 -8.58 11.06 4.78
N PRO A 86 -9.12 11.27 5.99
CA PRO A 86 -10.00 12.41 6.23
C PRO A 86 -9.26 13.71 5.90
N SER A 87 -9.93 14.62 5.20
CA SER A 87 -9.36 15.89 4.76
C SER A 87 -9.66 16.99 5.77
N VAL A 88 -8.61 17.62 6.28
CA VAL A 88 -8.67 18.61 7.35
C VAL A 88 -7.88 19.85 6.96
N ILE A 89 -8.49 21.02 7.12
CA ILE A 89 -7.76 22.30 7.06
C ILE A 89 -7.59 22.84 8.47
N ILE A 90 -6.35 23.16 8.83
CA ILE A 90 -6.03 23.79 10.10
C ILE A 90 -5.88 25.28 9.87
N ALA A 91 -6.73 26.06 10.52
CA ALA A 91 -6.76 27.51 10.48
C ALA A 91 -6.20 28.06 11.80
N ILE A 92 -5.14 28.87 11.72
CA ILE A 92 -4.48 29.44 12.90
C ILE A 92 -4.74 30.94 12.93
N ASP A 93 -5.17 31.41 14.08
CA ASP A 93 -5.39 32.83 14.33
C ASP A 93 -4.05 33.56 14.48
N ALA A 94 -3.86 34.58 13.64
CA ALA A 94 -2.70 35.48 13.62
C ALA A 94 -3.13 36.93 13.90
N SER A 95 -4.14 37.12 14.75
CA SER A 95 -4.54 38.43 15.28
C SER A 95 -3.69 38.88 16.46
N LYS A 96 -3.79 40.18 16.79
CA LYS A 96 -3.06 40.79 17.91
C LYS A 96 -3.36 40.14 19.27
N SER A 97 -4.57 39.64 19.50
CA SER A 97 -4.93 38.97 20.77
C SER A 97 -4.15 37.66 20.99
N MET A 98 -3.67 37.03 19.92
CA MET A 98 -2.80 35.85 20.01
C MET A 98 -1.36 36.19 20.44
N GLN A 99 -0.99 37.47 20.53
CA GLN A 99 0.27 37.92 21.13
C GLN A 99 0.19 38.05 22.66
N ASN A 100 -0.99 37.87 23.26
CA ASN A 100 -1.12 37.98 24.71
C ASN A 100 -0.26 36.93 25.44
N THR A 101 0.31 37.36 26.57
CA THR A 101 1.19 36.57 27.45
C THR A 101 0.45 35.93 28.62
N ASP A 102 -0.88 35.94 28.62
CA ASP A 102 -1.69 35.29 29.65
C ASP A 102 -1.51 33.76 29.65
N ILE A 103 -1.03 33.21 28.54
CA ILE A 103 -0.56 31.84 28.41
C ILE A 103 0.90 31.85 27.98
N TYR A 104 1.78 31.26 28.79
CA TYR A 104 3.22 31.25 28.53
C TYR A 104 3.57 30.41 27.28
N PRO A 105 4.50 30.88 26.42
CA PRO A 105 5.12 32.21 26.41
C PRO A 105 4.21 33.29 25.78
N HIS A 106 3.51 32.94 24.70
CA HIS A 106 2.41 33.71 24.10
C HIS A 106 1.40 32.72 23.51
N ARG A 107 0.13 33.09 23.40
CA ARG A 107 -0.92 32.22 22.81
C ARG A 107 -0.54 31.72 21.42
N PHE A 108 0.02 32.57 20.57
CA PHE A 108 0.45 32.19 19.22
C PHE A 108 1.57 31.15 19.22
N THR A 109 2.54 31.28 20.12
CA THR A 109 3.62 30.30 20.26
C THR A 109 3.06 28.96 20.73
N LEU A 110 2.11 28.96 21.66
CA LEU A 110 1.41 27.74 22.06
C LEU A 110 0.63 27.15 20.88
N ALA A 111 -0.06 27.97 20.08
CA ALA A 111 -0.76 27.53 18.87
C ALA A 111 0.17 26.85 17.87
N LYS A 112 1.35 27.43 17.63
CA LYS A 112 2.39 26.86 16.76
C LYS A 112 2.91 25.51 17.28
N THR A 113 3.14 25.41 18.59
CA THR A 113 3.52 24.14 19.22
C THR A 113 2.42 23.11 19.02
N LYS A 114 1.17 23.42 19.40
CA LYS A 114 0.02 22.53 19.22
C LYS A 114 -0.19 22.10 17.78
N LEU A 115 -0.03 23.02 16.82
CA LEU A 115 -0.06 22.72 15.40
C LEU A 115 1.00 21.67 15.00
N THR A 116 2.23 21.84 15.50
CA THR A 116 3.34 20.91 15.19
C THR A 116 3.04 19.52 15.72
N HIS A 117 2.53 19.42 16.94
CA HIS A 117 2.09 18.16 17.55
C HIS A 117 0.90 17.54 16.79
N LEU A 118 -0.08 18.35 16.41
CA LEU A 118 -1.25 17.94 15.63
C LEU A 118 -0.83 17.35 14.28
N VAL A 119 0.04 18.04 13.54
CA VAL A 119 0.57 17.54 12.25
C VAL A 119 1.37 16.25 12.44
N ALA A 120 2.14 16.12 13.52
CA ALA A 120 2.91 14.92 13.81
C ALA A 120 2.03 13.70 14.11
N GLN A 121 0.90 13.90 14.79
CA GLN A 121 -0.06 12.84 15.14
C GLN A 121 -1.04 12.52 14.00
N ALA A 122 -1.33 13.48 13.12
CA ALA A 122 -2.31 13.34 12.04
C ALA A 122 -1.76 12.66 10.77
N GLN A 123 -0.94 11.62 10.89
CA GLN A 123 -0.33 10.90 9.75
C GLN A 123 -1.37 10.23 8.82
N ASP A 124 -2.53 9.89 9.37
CA ASP A 124 -3.66 9.29 8.66
C ASP A 124 -4.59 10.32 7.98
N PHE A 125 -4.24 11.60 7.98
CA PHE A 125 -5.08 12.68 7.45
C PHE A 125 -4.46 13.34 6.23
N SER A 126 -5.30 13.94 5.39
CA SER A 126 -4.86 14.93 4.39
C SER A 126 -4.97 16.32 5.03
N ILE A 127 -3.86 17.03 5.16
CA ILE A 127 -3.78 18.28 5.94
C ILE A 127 -3.46 19.45 5.02
N GLY A 128 -4.17 20.56 5.21
CA GLY A 128 -3.77 21.88 4.73
C GLY A 128 -3.67 22.86 5.90
N ILE A 129 -2.86 23.90 5.78
CA ILE A 129 -2.68 24.93 6.80
C ILE A 129 -2.95 26.31 6.21
N LEU A 130 -3.70 27.12 6.93
CA LEU A 130 -3.85 28.54 6.67
C LEU A 130 -3.69 29.37 7.93
N PHE A 131 -3.19 30.58 7.77
CA PHE A 131 -3.25 31.63 8.79
C PHE A 131 -4.41 32.56 8.47
N TYR A 132 -5.01 33.15 9.49
CA TYR A 132 -6.00 34.18 9.28
C TYR A 132 -5.90 35.29 10.32
N ALA A 133 -6.20 36.50 9.88
CA ALA A 133 -6.47 37.64 10.74
C ALA A 133 -7.62 38.42 10.09
N LYS A 134 -7.37 39.59 9.49
CA LYS A 134 -8.37 40.27 8.65
C LYS A 134 -8.73 39.47 7.39
N GLU A 135 -7.75 38.77 6.82
CA GLU A 135 -7.86 37.92 5.63
C GLU A 135 -7.21 36.56 5.91
N ALA A 136 -7.50 35.58 5.06
CA ALA A 136 -6.94 34.23 5.16
C ALA A 136 -5.80 34.02 4.16
N TYR A 137 -4.65 33.59 4.66
CA TYR A 137 -3.45 33.28 3.89
C TYR A 137 -3.18 31.78 3.93
N VAL A 138 -3.21 31.13 2.76
CA VAL A 138 -2.90 29.70 2.65
C VAL A 138 -1.39 29.53 2.79
N LEU A 139 -0.98 28.84 3.84
CA LEU A 139 0.43 28.49 4.06
C LEU A 139 0.78 27.20 3.31
N TYR A 140 -0.08 26.19 3.43
CA TYR A 140 0.14 24.88 2.88
C TYR A 140 -1.15 24.33 2.28
N PRO A 141 -1.18 24.00 0.97
CA PRO A 141 -2.35 23.41 0.35
C PRO A 141 -2.62 22.01 0.90
N LEU A 142 -3.85 21.51 0.69
CA LEU A 142 -4.24 20.17 1.13
C LEU A 142 -3.31 19.10 0.53
N SER A 143 -2.61 18.36 1.40
CA SER A 143 -1.63 17.35 1.00
C SER A 143 -1.70 16.12 1.91
N GLN A 144 -1.29 14.97 1.36
CA GLN A 144 -1.27 13.68 2.06
C GLN A 144 0.08 13.37 2.73
N ASN A 145 1.07 14.25 2.59
CA ASN A 145 2.41 14.06 3.16
C ASN A 145 2.69 15.08 4.28
N PRO A 146 2.35 14.75 5.55
CA PRO A 146 2.57 15.65 6.69
C PRO A 146 4.05 15.79 7.09
N GLN A 147 4.97 14.97 6.55
CA GLN A 147 6.40 15.06 6.90
C GLN A 147 7.07 16.33 6.34
N ILE A 148 6.64 16.79 5.17
CA ILE A 148 7.13 18.05 4.58
C ILE A 148 6.63 19.25 5.40
N LEU A 149 5.42 19.12 5.94
CA LEU A 149 4.76 20.14 6.73
C LEU A 149 5.45 20.39 8.06
N SER A 150 5.86 19.34 8.78
CA SER A 150 6.58 19.48 10.04
C SER A 150 7.93 20.20 9.88
N PHE A 151 8.63 19.98 8.76
CA PHE A 151 9.84 20.72 8.41
C PHE A 151 9.55 22.21 8.18
N LEU A 152 8.53 22.53 7.37
CA LEU A 152 8.13 23.91 7.08
C LEU A 152 7.71 24.69 8.34
N LEU A 153 7.01 24.03 9.28
CA LEU A 153 6.57 24.65 10.53
C LEU A 153 7.74 24.96 11.49
N LYS A 154 8.81 24.17 11.45
CA LYS A 154 9.98 24.34 12.33
C LYS A 154 10.73 25.64 12.02
N ASP A 155 10.95 25.92 10.74
CA ASP A 155 11.74 27.06 10.27
C ASP A 155 10.92 28.35 10.08
N MET A 156 9.61 28.30 10.27
CA MET A 156 8.76 29.49 10.23
C MET A 156 9.03 30.43 11.40
N ASN A 157 9.91 31.41 11.19
CA ASN A 157 10.01 32.61 12.00
C ASN A 157 8.96 33.61 11.51
N LEU A 158 7.78 33.59 12.11
CA LEU A 158 6.70 34.52 11.76
C LEU A 158 6.98 35.88 12.42
N THR A 159 7.90 36.64 11.83
CA THR A 159 7.94 38.10 11.96
C THR A 159 6.78 38.71 11.17
N GLN A 160 5.56 38.23 11.40
CA GLN A 160 4.37 38.72 10.72
C GLN A 160 3.79 39.89 11.50
N THR A 161 3.43 40.95 10.79
CA THR A 161 2.60 42.03 11.32
C THR A 161 1.20 41.46 11.58
N PHE A 162 0.92 41.16 12.84
CA PHE A 162 -0.40 40.67 13.29
C PHE A 162 -1.44 41.77 13.06
N ALA A 163 -2.56 41.43 12.43
CA ALA A 163 -3.63 42.39 12.24
C ALA A 163 -4.35 42.65 13.57
N PRO A 164 -4.88 43.86 13.81
CA PRO A 164 -5.55 44.19 15.06
C PRO A 164 -6.80 43.33 15.31
N ASN A 165 -7.51 42.96 14.25
CA ASN A 165 -8.77 42.20 14.33
C ASN A 165 -8.67 40.87 13.59
N SER A 166 -9.45 39.88 14.04
CA SER A 166 -9.65 38.59 13.37
C SER A 166 -11.00 38.55 12.63
N ASN A 167 -11.04 37.84 11.52
CA ASN A 167 -12.22 37.58 10.71
C ASN A 167 -12.33 36.07 10.47
N LEU A 168 -13.16 35.41 11.29
CA LEU A 168 -13.36 33.97 11.19
C LEU A 168 -13.99 33.58 9.84
N PHE A 169 -14.89 34.40 9.31
CA PHE A 169 -15.54 34.13 8.02
C PHE A 169 -14.52 34.03 6.88
N ALA A 170 -13.49 34.88 6.88
CA ALA A 170 -12.39 34.80 5.91
C ALA A 170 -11.65 33.46 6.01
N ALA A 171 -11.39 32.96 7.23
CA ALA A 171 -10.77 31.66 7.45
C ALA A 171 -11.63 30.51 6.90
N LEU A 172 -12.94 30.55 7.13
CA LEU A 172 -13.90 29.56 6.64
C LEU A 172 -13.98 29.56 5.10
N GLN A 173 -13.92 30.73 4.46
CA GLN A 173 -13.87 30.84 3.00
C GLN A 173 -12.56 30.27 2.44
N GLY A 174 -11.42 30.66 3.03
CA GLY A 174 -10.11 30.14 2.66
C GLY A 174 -10.04 28.62 2.78
N ALA A 175 -10.48 28.06 3.90
CA ALA A 175 -10.51 26.62 4.13
C ALA A 175 -11.44 25.88 3.14
N ASN A 176 -12.65 26.39 2.91
CA ASN A 176 -13.58 25.79 1.96
C ASN A 176 -13.03 25.82 0.52
N SER A 177 -12.22 26.83 0.18
CA SER A 177 -11.57 26.91 -1.14
C SER A 177 -10.61 25.75 -1.39
N LEU A 178 -9.89 25.32 -0.34
CA LEU A 178 -8.98 24.18 -0.37
C LEU A 178 -9.72 22.84 -0.33
N LEU A 179 -10.89 22.80 0.32
CA LEU A 179 -11.71 21.60 0.47
C LEU A 179 -12.75 21.39 -0.63
N LYS A 180 -12.79 22.21 -1.69
CA LYS A 180 -13.84 22.17 -2.74
C LYS A 180 -14.11 20.77 -3.32
N LYS A 181 -13.06 19.96 -3.48
CA LYS A 181 -13.14 18.60 -4.07
C LYS A 181 -13.53 17.51 -3.07
N GLN A 182 -13.55 17.83 -1.77
CA GLN A 182 -13.81 16.86 -0.70
C GLN A 182 -15.28 16.88 -0.31
N LYS A 183 -15.85 15.68 -0.12
CA LYS A 183 -17.24 15.52 0.33
C LYS A 183 -17.39 15.84 1.81
N ASN A 184 -16.48 15.32 2.64
CA ASN A 184 -16.43 15.61 4.07
C ASN A 184 -15.38 16.68 4.33
N LYS A 185 -15.82 17.82 4.90
CA LYS A 185 -14.99 18.99 5.08
C LYS A 185 -14.82 19.26 6.56
N HIS A 186 -13.61 19.09 7.06
CA HIS A 186 -13.28 19.34 8.45
C HIS A 186 -12.35 20.55 8.52
N ILE A 187 -12.66 21.49 9.41
CA ILE A 187 -11.80 22.63 9.72
C ILE A 187 -11.43 22.54 11.19
N ILE A 188 -10.14 22.59 11.51
CA ILE A 188 -9.64 22.76 12.87
C ILE A 188 -9.22 24.22 13.04
N LEU A 189 -9.78 24.90 14.02
CA LEU A 189 -9.49 26.28 14.35
C LEU A 189 -8.61 26.33 15.61
N LEU A 190 -7.46 27.00 15.52
CA LEU A 190 -6.57 27.31 16.64
C LEU A 190 -6.67 28.81 16.92
N SER A 191 -7.49 29.19 17.90
CA SER A 191 -7.84 30.60 18.17
C SER A 191 -8.26 30.82 19.62
N ASP A 192 -8.26 32.06 20.07
CA ASP A 192 -8.91 32.49 21.32
C ASP A 192 -10.42 32.74 21.14
N GLY A 193 -10.90 32.67 19.90
CA GLY A 193 -12.30 32.77 19.53
C GLY A 193 -12.83 34.20 19.38
N GLY A 194 -11.99 35.24 19.46
CA GLY A 194 -12.39 36.63 19.20
C GLY A 194 -13.53 37.18 20.08
N GLU A 195 -13.92 38.43 19.83
CA GLU A 195 -14.88 39.18 20.67
C GLU A 195 -16.34 39.08 20.20
N GLU A 196 -16.58 38.49 19.03
CA GLU A 196 -17.90 38.46 18.42
C GLU A 196 -18.85 37.48 19.11
N THR A 197 -19.97 38.01 19.59
CA THR A 197 -20.96 37.27 20.39
C THR A 197 -22.01 36.54 19.54
N SER A 198 -22.27 37.01 18.33
CA SER A 198 -23.23 36.42 17.40
C SER A 198 -22.52 35.91 16.15
N ARG A 199 -22.67 34.61 15.85
CA ARG A 199 -22.01 33.92 14.72
C ARG A 199 -22.99 33.27 13.75
N ALA A 200 -24.14 33.90 13.57
CA ALA A 200 -25.22 33.36 12.74
C ALA A 200 -24.81 33.21 11.27
N SER A 201 -24.01 34.15 10.75
CA SER A 201 -23.57 34.15 9.36
C SER A 201 -22.61 32.99 9.05
N GLU A 202 -21.68 32.73 9.96
CA GLU A 202 -20.73 31.64 9.95
C GLU A 202 -21.46 30.30 10.03
N LEU A 203 -22.44 30.19 10.91
CA LEU A 203 -23.22 28.97 11.06
C LEU A 203 -23.98 28.61 9.78
N SER A 204 -24.69 29.59 9.20
CA SER A 204 -25.40 29.38 7.95
C SER A 204 -24.45 28.99 6.82
N TYR A 205 -23.26 29.59 6.78
CA TYR A 205 -22.23 29.22 5.81
C TYR A 205 -21.72 27.78 6.01
N LEU A 206 -21.36 27.38 7.24
CA LEU A 206 -20.90 26.03 7.58
C LEU A 206 -21.95 24.97 7.22
N LYS A 207 -23.22 25.20 7.55
CA LYS A 207 -24.33 24.30 7.22
C LYS A 207 -24.54 24.18 5.71
N SER A 208 -24.53 25.31 4.99
CA SER A 208 -24.73 25.31 3.52
C SER A 208 -23.63 24.56 2.75
N LYS A 209 -22.42 24.48 3.32
CA LYS A 209 -21.25 23.84 2.70
C LYS A 209 -20.92 22.48 3.29
N HIS A 210 -21.73 21.98 4.24
CA HIS A 210 -21.51 20.74 4.98
C HIS A 210 -20.09 20.67 5.59
N ILE A 211 -19.72 21.71 6.32
CA ILE A 211 -18.41 21.83 6.96
C ILE A 211 -18.55 21.60 8.47
N HIS A 212 -17.79 20.66 8.99
CA HIS A 212 -17.64 20.42 10.43
C HIS A 212 -16.53 21.30 10.99
N LEU A 213 -16.87 22.20 11.93
CA LEU A 213 -15.91 23.08 12.58
C LEU A 213 -15.49 22.53 13.95
N TRP A 214 -14.19 22.29 14.08
CA TRP A 214 -13.52 21.84 15.29
C TRP A 214 -12.68 23.00 15.81
N ALA A 215 -12.75 23.32 17.10
CA ALA A 215 -11.96 24.39 17.68
C ALA A 215 -11.09 23.87 18.81
N LEU A 216 -9.80 24.20 18.77
CA LEU A 216 -8.90 24.12 19.90
C LEU A 216 -8.69 25.54 20.42
N ALA A 217 -9.34 25.84 21.54
CA ALA A 217 -9.38 27.17 22.11
C ALA A 217 -8.11 27.46 22.92
N ILE A 218 -7.37 28.48 22.52
CA ILE A 218 -6.11 28.91 23.14
C ILE A 218 -6.36 30.21 23.88
N THR A 219 -7.07 30.09 24.98
CA THR A 219 -7.53 31.21 25.81
C THR A 219 -7.63 30.72 27.24
N THR A 220 -7.57 31.64 28.21
CA THR A 220 -7.79 31.33 29.63
C THR A 220 -9.27 31.21 29.99
N LYS A 221 -10.16 31.80 29.18
CA LYS A 221 -11.61 31.79 29.40
C LYS A 221 -12.32 31.11 28.22
N PRO A 222 -13.25 30.18 28.47
CA PRO A 222 -13.98 29.51 27.40
C PRO A 222 -14.83 30.51 26.61
N ASN A 223 -14.80 30.40 25.29
CA ASN A 223 -15.60 31.23 24.40
C ASN A 223 -16.92 30.50 24.06
N HIS A 224 -18.00 30.87 24.75
CA HIS A 224 -19.30 30.23 24.56
C HIS A 224 -19.86 30.40 23.14
N ALA A 225 -19.62 31.54 22.49
CA ALA A 225 -20.08 31.80 21.13
C ALA A 225 -19.35 30.94 20.09
N LEU A 226 -18.05 30.67 20.28
CA LEU A 226 -17.32 29.74 19.43
C LEU A 226 -17.72 28.28 19.72
N SER A 227 -17.91 27.94 21.00
CA SER A 227 -18.35 26.61 21.42
C SER A 227 -19.71 26.25 20.82
N SER A 228 -20.69 27.15 20.89
CA SER A 228 -22.01 26.94 20.31
C SER A 228 -21.95 26.78 18.79
N LEU A 229 -21.11 27.56 18.09
CA LEU A 229 -20.88 27.42 16.65
C LEU A 229 -20.34 26.04 16.29
N CYS A 230 -19.31 25.55 16.99
CA CYS A 230 -18.73 24.22 16.75
C CYS A 230 -19.78 23.12 16.91
N VAL A 231 -20.52 23.10 18.02
CA VAL A 231 -21.55 22.10 18.30
C VAL A 231 -22.66 22.13 17.25
N GLN A 232 -23.14 23.32 16.88
CA GLN A 232 -24.18 23.47 15.87
C GLN A 232 -23.72 23.13 14.44
N SER A 233 -22.41 23.14 14.18
CA SER A 233 -21.79 22.68 12.94
C SER A 233 -21.47 21.17 12.95
N GLN A 234 -21.89 20.43 13.98
CA GLN A 234 -21.55 19.01 14.18
C GLN A 234 -20.04 18.76 14.29
N GLY A 235 -19.30 19.70 14.91
CA GLY A 235 -17.93 19.50 15.34
C GLY A 235 -17.82 19.60 16.87
N ALA A 236 -16.60 19.79 17.37
CA ALA A 236 -16.34 19.89 18.80
C ALA A 236 -15.51 21.12 19.16
N TYR A 237 -15.72 21.61 20.38
CA TYR A 237 -14.93 22.66 21.00
C TYR A 237 -14.12 22.04 22.13
N GLN A 238 -12.80 22.16 22.05
CA GLN A 238 -11.87 21.66 23.05
C GLN A 238 -11.04 22.82 23.58
N HIS A 239 -10.94 22.95 24.89
CA HIS A 239 -10.00 23.87 25.51
C HIS A 239 -8.59 23.28 25.46
N TYR A 240 -7.56 24.10 25.27
CA TYR A 240 -6.18 23.61 25.29
C TYR A 240 -5.86 22.92 26.63
N THR A 241 -5.07 21.86 26.57
CA THR A 241 -4.49 21.20 27.76
C THR A 241 -2.97 21.23 27.68
N TRP A 242 -2.30 21.10 28.82
CA TRP A 242 -0.86 20.87 28.84
C TRP A 242 -0.59 19.40 28.48
N GLY A 243 -0.01 19.13 27.31
CA GLY A 243 0.16 17.78 26.76
C GLY A 243 -0.49 17.64 25.38
N ASP A 244 -0.79 16.41 24.95
CA ASP A 244 -1.36 16.13 23.61
C ASP A 244 -2.76 15.51 23.67
N GLU A 245 -3.37 15.39 24.85
CA GLU A 245 -4.68 14.74 25.04
C GLU A 245 -5.82 15.47 24.30
N ASP A 246 -5.76 16.80 24.27
CA ASP A 246 -6.70 17.64 23.52
C ASP A 246 -6.64 17.36 22.02
N ILE A 247 -5.42 17.23 21.49
CA ILE A 247 -5.16 16.91 20.08
C ILE A 247 -5.65 15.50 19.76
N THR A 248 -5.29 14.49 20.56
CA THR A 248 -5.67 13.10 20.29
C THR A 248 -7.19 12.92 20.33
N THR A 249 -7.87 13.55 21.30
CA THR A 249 -9.33 13.53 21.41
C THR A 249 -9.98 14.16 20.18
N LEU A 250 -9.48 15.32 19.75
CA LEU A 250 -9.99 16.03 18.58
C LEU A 250 -9.79 15.25 17.28
N LEU A 251 -8.59 14.68 17.06
CA LEU A 251 -8.30 13.88 15.88
C LEU A 251 -9.13 12.58 15.84
N ASN A 252 -9.31 11.92 16.98
CA ASN A 252 -10.16 10.73 17.07
C ASN A 252 -11.62 11.06 16.76
N ALA A 253 -12.15 12.16 17.27
CA ALA A 253 -13.50 12.60 16.97
C ALA A 253 -13.69 12.85 15.46
N ILE A 254 -12.74 13.53 14.81
CA ILE A 254 -12.75 13.72 13.34
C ILE A 254 -12.71 12.38 12.61
N LYS A 255 -11.86 11.44 13.07
CA LYS A 255 -11.74 10.10 12.48
C LYS A 255 -13.07 9.35 12.53
N HIS A 256 -13.76 9.37 13.67
CA HIS A 256 -15.07 8.74 13.80
C HIS A 256 -16.14 9.40 12.91
N THR A 257 -16.23 10.73 12.91
CA THR A 257 -17.19 11.47 12.05
C THR A 257 -16.93 11.23 10.56
N SER A 258 -15.67 11.02 10.17
CA SER A 258 -15.31 10.78 8.77
C SER A 258 -15.50 9.33 8.32
N LEU A 259 -15.35 8.34 9.23
CA LEU A 259 -15.58 6.92 8.95
C LEU A 259 -17.04 6.61 8.64
N ASP A 260 -17.99 7.19 9.40
CA ASP A 260 -19.43 6.99 9.17
C ASP A 260 -19.90 7.51 7.79
N ALA A 261 -19.18 8.49 7.23
CA ALA A 261 -19.52 9.12 5.96
C ALA A 261 -18.71 8.59 4.75
N GLN A 262 -17.74 7.70 4.95
CA GLN A 262 -16.83 7.21 3.89
C GLN A 262 -16.87 5.70 3.62
N MET A 263 -17.92 4.99 4.05
CA MET A 263 -18.21 3.60 3.66
C MET A 263 -18.61 3.50 2.17
N TYR A 264 -17.75 3.94 1.26
CA TYR A 264 -17.88 3.71 -0.17
C TYR A 264 -16.81 2.71 -0.59
N HIS A 265 -17.27 1.49 -0.88
CA HIS A 265 -16.43 0.42 -1.41
C HIS A 265 -15.91 0.85 -2.79
N TYR A 266 -14.64 1.22 -2.88
CA TYR A 266 -13.96 1.22 -4.17
C TYR A 266 -13.45 -0.20 -4.40
N ASP A 267 -14.25 -0.99 -5.11
CA ASP A 267 -13.91 -2.31 -5.59
C ASP A 267 -12.76 -2.21 -6.61
N MET A 268 -11.52 -2.16 -6.13
CA MET A 268 -10.34 -2.33 -6.97
C MET A 268 -10.09 -3.83 -7.12
N PRO A 269 -10.41 -4.45 -8.27
CA PRO A 269 -10.20 -5.88 -8.45
C PRO A 269 -8.70 -6.18 -8.39
N GLN A 270 -8.24 -6.87 -7.35
CA GLN A 270 -6.88 -7.39 -7.33
C GLN A 270 -6.83 -8.72 -8.08
N TYR A 271 -5.97 -8.75 -9.09
CA TYR A 271 -5.72 -9.93 -9.90
C TYR A 271 -4.55 -10.73 -9.32
N LYS A 272 -4.75 -12.02 -9.09
CA LYS A 272 -3.64 -12.96 -8.88
C LYS A 272 -3.16 -13.43 -10.24
N GLU A 273 -1.91 -13.13 -10.55
CA GLU A 273 -1.27 -13.54 -11.80
C GLU A 273 -0.75 -14.98 -11.73
N TYR A 274 -0.96 -15.71 -12.82
CA TYR A 274 -0.55 -17.11 -12.98
C TYR A 274 0.42 -17.30 -14.15
N PHE A 275 1.01 -16.23 -14.70
CA PHE A 275 1.89 -16.33 -15.88
C PHE A 275 3.16 -17.16 -15.62
N SER A 276 3.60 -17.25 -14.36
CA SER A 276 4.82 -17.99 -13.99
C SER A 276 4.73 -19.48 -14.29
N TYR A 277 3.54 -20.09 -14.19
CA TYR A 277 3.34 -21.52 -14.46
C TYR A 277 3.57 -21.89 -15.94
N PRO A 278 2.88 -21.28 -16.93
CA PRO A 278 3.15 -21.55 -18.34
C PRO A 278 4.56 -21.13 -18.75
N LEU A 279 5.12 -20.05 -18.18
CA LEU A 279 6.49 -19.63 -18.44
C LEU A 279 7.52 -20.69 -18.00
N LEU A 280 7.39 -21.23 -16.79
CA LEU A 280 8.28 -22.26 -16.26
C LEU A 280 8.19 -23.53 -17.13
N PHE A 281 6.98 -23.90 -17.55
CA PHE A 281 6.78 -25.04 -18.45
C PHE A 281 7.42 -24.81 -19.83
N ALA A 282 7.30 -23.59 -20.40
CA ALA A 282 7.96 -23.22 -21.65
C ALA A 282 9.50 -23.33 -21.54
N LEU A 283 10.08 -22.82 -20.46
CA LEU A 283 11.52 -22.90 -20.21
C LEU A 283 12.00 -24.34 -20.04
N PHE A 284 11.22 -25.18 -19.35
CA PHE A 284 11.51 -26.61 -19.21
C PHE A 284 11.53 -27.34 -20.55
N LEU A 285 10.53 -27.10 -21.41
CA LEU A 285 10.45 -27.68 -22.75
C LEU A 285 11.58 -27.17 -23.67
N LEU A 286 11.93 -25.88 -23.57
CA LEU A 286 13.04 -25.28 -24.30
C LEU A 286 14.36 -25.98 -23.94
N LEU A 287 14.58 -26.25 -22.66
CA LEU A 287 15.75 -26.99 -22.18
C LEU A 287 15.76 -28.42 -22.75
N LEU A 288 14.62 -29.12 -22.79
CA LEU A 288 14.53 -30.46 -23.39
C LEU A 288 14.82 -30.43 -24.91
N LEU A 289 14.45 -29.35 -25.61
CA LEU A 289 14.72 -29.15 -27.03
C LEU A 289 16.22 -29.03 -27.33
N PHE A 290 16.94 -28.19 -26.57
CA PHE A 290 18.38 -27.97 -26.77
C PHE A 290 19.24 -29.12 -26.25
N PHE A 291 18.73 -29.88 -25.27
CA PHE A 291 19.49 -30.91 -24.59
C PHE A 291 18.75 -32.26 -24.57
N PRO A 292 18.75 -32.98 -25.69
CA PRO A 292 18.05 -34.25 -25.79
C PRO A 292 18.69 -35.30 -24.87
N LEU A 293 17.84 -36.00 -24.09
CA LEU A 293 18.21 -36.95 -23.02
C LEU A 293 19.08 -38.15 -23.46
N LYS A 294 19.33 -38.34 -24.76
CA LYS A 294 20.05 -39.50 -25.30
C LYS A 294 21.58 -39.37 -25.31
N LYS A 295 22.15 -38.20 -24.99
CA LYS A 295 23.62 -37.98 -24.92
C LYS A 295 24.06 -37.73 -23.47
N PRO A 296 24.49 -38.76 -22.73
CA PRO A 296 24.66 -38.69 -21.26
C PRO A 296 25.66 -37.62 -20.79
N LYS A 297 26.68 -37.31 -21.59
CA LYS A 297 27.66 -36.25 -21.28
C LYS A 297 27.10 -34.84 -21.44
N GLN A 298 26.16 -34.63 -22.39
CA GLN A 298 25.54 -33.32 -22.64
C GLN A 298 24.39 -33.05 -21.66
N THR A 299 23.65 -34.09 -21.27
CA THR A 299 22.59 -33.99 -20.26
C THR A 299 23.16 -33.70 -18.87
N ALA A 300 24.34 -34.24 -18.54
CA ALA A 300 25.03 -33.95 -17.29
C ALA A 300 25.36 -32.45 -17.14
N LEU A 301 25.87 -31.80 -18.20
CA LEU A 301 26.16 -30.36 -18.19
C LEU A 301 24.92 -29.49 -17.91
N VAL A 302 23.75 -29.93 -18.33
CA VAL A 302 22.48 -29.21 -18.18
C VAL A 302 21.94 -29.36 -16.78
N TRP A 303 22.02 -30.58 -16.23
CA TRP A 303 21.73 -30.82 -14.83
C TRP A 303 22.69 -30.02 -13.95
N ILE A 304 23.98 -29.97 -14.28
CA ILE A 304 24.97 -29.14 -13.59
C ILE A 304 24.62 -27.65 -13.71
N PHE A 305 24.29 -27.15 -14.90
CA PHE A 305 23.89 -25.75 -15.10
C PHE A 305 22.61 -25.39 -14.33
N MET A 306 21.56 -26.22 -14.38
CA MET A 306 20.36 -26.07 -13.55
C MET A 306 20.70 -26.06 -12.05
N PHE A 307 21.56 -26.98 -11.60
CA PHE A 307 21.98 -27.04 -10.20
C PHE A 307 22.81 -25.83 -9.78
N CYS A 308 23.65 -25.30 -10.67
CA CYS A 308 24.44 -24.10 -10.45
C CYS A 308 23.56 -22.84 -10.41
N VAL A 309 22.61 -22.67 -11.33
CA VAL A 309 21.67 -21.53 -11.33
C VAL A 309 20.82 -21.51 -10.05
N VAL A 310 20.42 -22.67 -9.53
CA VAL A 310 19.69 -22.78 -8.26
C VAL A 310 20.58 -22.48 -7.03
N LYS A 311 21.90 -22.66 -7.13
CA LYS A 311 22.84 -22.48 -6.00
C LYS A 311 23.44 -21.08 -5.84
N ILE A 312 23.31 -20.17 -6.82
CA ILE A 312 24.08 -18.89 -6.82
C ILE A 312 23.47 -17.79 -5.94
N THR A 313 22.43 -18.07 -5.17
CA THR A 313 21.91 -17.09 -4.21
C THR A 313 22.04 -17.63 -2.78
N PRO A 314 22.49 -16.81 -1.81
CA PRO A 314 22.37 -17.15 -0.40
C PRO A 314 20.88 -17.02 -0.03
N LEU A 315 20.05 -17.96 -0.50
CA LEU A 315 18.64 -17.98 -0.16
C LEU A 315 18.54 -18.40 1.30
N SER A 316 18.19 -17.45 2.18
CA SER A 316 17.79 -17.72 3.56
C SER A 316 16.41 -18.38 3.66
N ALA A 317 15.80 -18.78 2.53
CA ALA A 317 14.46 -19.33 2.44
C ALA A 317 14.50 -20.76 1.86
N GLY A 318 13.80 -21.68 2.51
CA GLY A 318 13.63 -23.06 2.06
C GLY A 318 12.79 -23.11 0.78
N MET A 319 13.11 -24.06 -0.10
CA MET A 319 12.44 -24.25 -1.40
C MET A 319 10.91 -24.41 -1.29
N PHE A 320 10.42 -24.87 -0.14
CA PHE A 320 9.00 -25.11 0.13
C PHE A 320 8.41 -24.19 1.22
N ASP A 321 9.14 -23.18 1.67
CA ASP A 321 8.67 -22.28 2.74
C ASP A 321 7.35 -21.61 2.37
N PHE A 322 7.17 -21.23 1.10
CA PHE A 322 5.93 -20.61 0.63
C PHE A 322 4.69 -21.50 0.86
N TRP A 323 4.83 -22.81 0.67
CA TRP A 323 3.73 -23.76 0.81
C TRP A 323 3.38 -23.96 2.29
N TYR A 324 4.39 -24.13 3.13
CA TYR A 324 4.21 -24.24 4.57
C TYR A 324 3.70 -22.94 5.21
N LEU A 325 4.18 -21.77 4.78
CA LEU A 325 3.67 -20.47 5.24
C LEU A 325 2.21 -20.26 4.84
N TYR A 326 1.84 -20.61 3.60
CA TYR A 326 0.45 -20.55 3.15
C TYR A 326 -0.44 -21.48 3.99
N ARG A 327 -0.03 -22.74 4.15
CA ARG A 327 -0.74 -23.73 4.95
C ARG A 327 -0.89 -23.27 6.40
N ALA A 328 0.20 -22.79 7.02
CA ALA A 328 0.19 -22.29 8.39
C ALA A 328 -0.76 -21.09 8.56
N SER A 329 -0.74 -20.15 7.62
CA SER A 329 -1.63 -18.97 7.66
C SER A 329 -3.11 -19.35 7.49
N GLN A 330 -3.43 -20.33 6.63
CA GLN A 330 -4.81 -20.81 6.47
C GLN A 330 -5.29 -21.57 7.70
N SER A 331 -4.52 -22.54 8.20
CA SER A 331 -4.87 -23.28 9.41
C SER A 331 -5.04 -22.37 10.63
N TYR A 332 -4.20 -21.32 10.75
CA TYR A 332 -4.37 -20.32 11.80
C TYR A 332 -5.70 -19.56 11.69
N LYS A 333 -6.13 -19.17 10.48
CA LYS A 333 -7.42 -18.50 10.25
C LYS A 333 -8.61 -19.44 10.53
N GLU A 334 -8.45 -20.72 10.24
CA GLU A 334 -9.45 -21.76 10.52
C GLU A 334 -9.44 -22.20 12.00
N HIS A 335 -8.64 -21.55 12.86
CA HIS A 335 -8.46 -21.87 14.28
C HIS A 335 -7.87 -23.27 14.55
N ASP A 336 -7.35 -23.95 13.53
CA ASP A 336 -6.54 -25.16 13.68
C ASP A 336 -5.09 -24.78 13.99
N TYR A 337 -4.87 -24.34 15.24
CA TYR A 337 -3.56 -23.89 15.70
C TYR A 337 -2.52 -25.02 15.73
N LYS A 338 -2.94 -26.29 15.89
CA LYS A 338 -2.01 -27.43 15.91
C LYS A 338 -1.34 -27.59 14.55
N GLU A 339 -2.13 -27.57 13.49
CA GLU A 339 -1.59 -27.66 12.13
C GLU A 339 -0.81 -26.39 11.74
N ALA A 340 -1.27 -25.21 12.18
CA ALA A 340 -0.53 -23.98 11.98
C ALA A 340 0.87 -24.01 12.59
N ILE A 341 1.00 -24.49 13.83
CA ILE A 341 2.27 -24.67 14.54
C ILE A 341 3.17 -25.65 13.81
N TYR A 342 2.61 -26.80 13.38
CA TYR A 342 3.36 -27.82 12.62
C TYR A 342 3.95 -27.21 11.34
N ALA A 343 3.12 -26.51 10.57
CA ALA A 343 3.53 -25.91 9.31
C ALA A 343 4.55 -24.76 9.50
N TYR A 344 4.39 -23.88 10.50
CA TYR A 344 5.39 -22.85 10.77
C TYR A 344 6.76 -23.44 11.16
N LYS A 345 6.80 -24.52 11.95
CA LYS A 345 8.04 -25.22 12.31
C LYS A 345 8.77 -25.86 11.13
N LYS A 346 8.10 -26.06 9.99
CA LYS A 346 8.68 -26.62 8.75
C LYS A 346 9.30 -25.57 7.83
N THR A 347 9.16 -24.29 8.15
CA THR A 347 9.75 -23.19 7.38
C THR A 347 11.11 -22.77 7.95
N ASN A 348 11.94 -22.07 7.17
CA ASN A 348 13.07 -21.36 7.76
C ASN A 348 12.56 -20.24 8.67
N LEU A 349 12.92 -20.32 9.95
CA LEU A 349 12.42 -19.41 10.97
C LEU A 349 13.08 -18.04 10.84
N SER A 350 12.32 -17.06 10.35
CA SER A 350 12.65 -15.63 10.36
C SER A 350 12.05 -14.95 11.60
N SER A 351 12.43 -13.71 11.91
CA SER A 351 11.79 -12.92 12.98
C SER A 351 10.26 -12.85 12.83
N THR A 352 9.76 -12.73 11.59
CA THR A 352 8.31 -12.72 11.31
C THR A 352 7.68 -14.08 11.55
N THR A 353 8.34 -15.15 11.10
CA THR A 353 7.86 -16.53 11.30
C THR A 353 7.85 -16.91 12.78
N TYR A 354 8.88 -16.49 13.54
CA TYR A 354 8.96 -16.71 14.98
C TYR A 354 7.80 -16.07 15.73
N TYR A 355 7.46 -14.83 15.37
CA TYR A 355 6.29 -14.16 15.93
C TYR A 355 4.99 -14.90 15.60
N ASN A 356 4.76 -15.22 14.33
CA ASN A 356 3.53 -15.91 13.91
C ASN A 356 3.38 -17.28 14.59
N LEU A 357 4.48 -18.03 14.72
CA LEU A 357 4.54 -19.29 15.46
C LEU A 357 4.24 -19.06 16.95
N ALA A 358 4.83 -18.05 17.57
CA ALA A 358 4.57 -17.70 18.97
C ALA A 358 3.11 -17.32 19.20
N THR A 359 2.50 -16.56 18.29
CA THR A 359 1.07 -16.23 18.38
C THR A 359 0.18 -17.46 18.21
N ALA A 360 0.53 -18.41 17.34
CA ALA A 360 -0.18 -19.69 17.24
C ALA A 360 -0.05 -20.53 18.51
N LEU A 361 1.15 -20.60 19.10
CA LEU A 361 1.39 -21.28 20.37
C LEU A 361 0.60 -20.65 21.51
N TYR A 362 0.59 -19.32 21.59
CA TYR A 362 -0.20 -18.55 22.57
C TYR A 362 -1.70 -18.88 22.45
N LYS A 363 -2.26 -18.87 21.24
CA LYS A 363 -3.67 -19.23 21.00
C LYS A 363 -4.00 -20.70 21.31
N SER A 364 -2.99 -21.57 21.27
CA SER A 364 -3.11 -22.98 21.71
C SER A 364 -2.83 -23.21 23.20
N SER A 365 -2.72 -22.15 24.00
CA SER A 365 -2.42 -22.19 25.44
C SER A 365 -1.03 -22.73 25.80
N GLN A 366 -0.08 -22.73 24.87
CA GLN A 366 1.31 -23.14 25.07
C GLN A 366 2.19 -21.93 25.40
N TYR A 367 1.92 -21.28 26.54
CA TYR A 367 2.46 -19.96 26.87
C TYR A 367 4.00 -19.94 27.01
N MET A 368 4.59 -20.96 27.63
CA MET A 368 6.05 -21.02 27.81
C MET A 368 6.81 -21.10 26.48
N ASP A 369 6.30 -21.92 25.55
CA ASP A 369 6.87 -22.02 24.20
C ASP A 369 6.66 -20.72 23.42
N ALA A 370 5.47 -20.11 23.53
CA ALA A 370 5.17 -18.84 22.91
C ALA A 370 6.16 -17.75 23.34
N ILE A 371 6.44 -17.61 24.64
CA ILE A 371 7.40 -16.64 25.18
C ILE A 371 8.80 -16.87 24.58
N ASN A 372 9.25 -18.12 24.51
CA ASN A 372 10.56 -18.45 23.95
C ASN A 372 10.67 -18.01 22.48
N TYR A 373 9.63 -18.28 21.67
CA TYR A 373 9.62 -17.88 20.26
C TYR A 373 9.42 -16.38 20.06
N TYR A 374 8.65 -15.69 20.91
CA TYR A 374 8.56 -14.23 20.90
C TYR A 374 9.91 -13.57 21.18
N LYS A 375 10.69 -14.09 22.15
CA LYS A 375 12.06 -13.61 22.40
C LYS A 375 12.97 -13.80 21.18
N LYS A 376 12.83 -14.91 20.47
CA LYS A 376 13.57 -15.18 19.21
C LYS A 376 13.10 -14.30 18.04
N ALA A 377 11.88 -13.77 18.11
CA ALA A 377 11.35 -12.84 17.11
C ALA A 377 11.88 -11.41 17.26
N LEU A 378 12.44 -11.05 18.42
CA LEU A 378 13.01 -9.73 18.66
C LEU A 378 14.17 -9.46 17.69
N GLY A 379 14.17 -8.27 17.09
CA GLY A 379 15.17 -7.87 16.09
C GLY A 379 15.34 -6.36 16.00
N GLN A 380 15.89 -5.88 14.88
CA GLN A 380 16.15 -4.44 14.68
C GLN A 380 14.88 -3.62 14.36
N GLN A 381 13.76 -4.26 14.02
CA GLN A 381 12.52 -3.58 13.67
C GLN A 381 11.72 -3.15 14.92
N LYS A 382 11.73 -1.84 15.22
CA LYS A 382 11.07 -1.26 16.41
C LYS A 382 9.56 -1.57 16.50
N GLU A 383 8.84 -1.51 15.38
CA GLU A 383 7.40 -1.79 15.35
C GLU A 383 7.07 -3.25 15.70
N MET A 384 7.90 -4.18 15.23
CA MET A 384 7.73 -5.60 15.52
C MET A 384 7.98 -5.90 16.99
N ASN A 385 9.01 -5.27 17.57
CA ASN A 385 9.32 -5.38 18.99
C ASN A 385 8.18 -4.86 19.86
N ALA A 386 7.55 -3.73 19.49
CA ALA A 386 6.39 -3.20 20.21
C ALA A 386 5.21 -4.19 20.22
N LYS A 387 4.94 -4.85 19.08
CA LYS A 387 3.90 -5.90 18.99
C LYS A 387 4.24 -7.12 19.85
N ILE A 388 5.51 -7.51 19.92
CA ILE A 388 5.97 -8.62 20.76
C ILE A 388 5.80 -8.29 22.24
N TYR A 389 6.09 -7.07 22.68
CA TYR A 389 5.94 -6.68 24.10
C TYR A 389 4.49 -6.53 24.54
N TYR A 390 3.57 -6.26 23.61
CA TYR A 390 2.14 -6.15 23.91
C TYR A 390 1.47 -7.51 24.14
N ASN A 391 1.88 -8.54 23.40
CA ASN A 391 1.33 -9.90 23.49
C ASN A 391 2.05 -10.74 24.56
#